data_AF-A0A8S2WLD2-F1
#
_entry.id   AF-A0A8S2WLD2-F1
#
_cell.length_a   1.000
_cell.length_b   1.000
_cell.length_c   1.000
_cell.angle_alpha   90.00
_cell.angle_beta   90.00
_cell.angle_gamma   90.00
#
_symmetry.space_group_name_H-M   'P 1'
#
loop_
_entity.id
_entity.type
_entity.pdbx_description
1 polymer ?
#
loop_
_entity_poly.entity_id
_entity_poly.type
_entity_poly.pdbx_seq_one_letter_code
_entity_poly.pdbx_strand_id
1 'polypeptide(L)'
;LGIFHEMGLPLPPAKIEANFLVWSGSTSVGQCAIQLAKSIACFFITAASPARHDYLKGLGADVCFDYKDPYVVPKIKQAAKDNLAYA
;
A
#
# COMPACT_ATOMS: atom_id res chain seq x y z
N LEU A 1 10.82 7.67 -7.08
CA LEU A 1 10.46 7.72 -8.51
C LEU A 1 11.34 8.68 -9.34
N GLY A 2 11.88 9.78 -8.79
CA GLY A 2 12.78 10.67 -9.54
C GLY A 2 14.00 9.97 -10.19
N ILE A 3 14.49 8.90 -9.54
CA ILE A 3 15.59 8.07 -10.02
C ILE A 3 15.31 7.41 -11.39
N PHE A 4 14.06 7.11 -11.71
CA PHE A 4 13.74 6.39 -12.94
C PHE A 4 13.86 7.26 -14.18
N HIS A 5 13.66 8.57 -14.02
CA HIS A 5 13.64 9.49 -15.16
C HIS A 5 14.94 10.27 -15.29
N GLU A 6 15.51 10.77 -14.19
CA GLU A 6 16.78 11.52 -14.23
C GLU A 6 17.98 10.66 -14.67
N MET A 7 17.94 9.34 -14.43
CA MET A 7 19.02 8.40 -14.79
C MET A 7 18.69 7.50 -15.98
N GLY A 8 17.55 7.70 -16.66
CA GLY A 8 17.14 6.92 -17.83
C GLY A 8 16.81 5.45 -17.56
N LEU A 9 16.11 5.14 -16.47
CA LEU A 9 15.72 3.77 -16.13
C LEU A 9 14.35 3.40 -16.73
N PRO A 10 14.14 2.13 -17.13
CA PRO A 10 12.85 1.65 -17.63
C PRO A 10 11.79 1.56 -16.53
N LEU A 11 10.54 1.81 -16.93
CA LEU A 11 9.37 1.64 -16.06
C LEU A 11 9.22 0.16 -15.65
N PRO A 12 8.81 -0.13 -14.41
CA PRO A 12 8.71 -1.51 -13.93
C PRO A 12 7.67 -2.32 -14.72
N PRO A 13 8.02 -3.51 -15.24
CA PRO A 13 7.06 -4.51 -15.69
C PRO A 13 7.28 -5.82 -14.93
N ALA A 14 6.50 -6.04 -13.88
CA ALA A 14 6.16 -7.36 -13.37
C ALA A 14 4.92 -7.18 -12.50
N LYS A 15 3.78 -7.69 -12.97
CA LYS A 15 2.60 -7.84 -12.11
C LYS A 15 3.01 -8.75 -10.97
N ILE A 16 3.02 -8.23 -9.74
CA ILE A 16 3.22 -9.05 -8.56
C ILE A 16 1.83 -9.33 -7.99
N GLU A 17 1.36 -10.56 -8.14
CA GLU A 17 0.17 -11.06 -7.46
C GLU A 17 0.47 -11.33 -5.99
N ALA A 18 0.83 -10.27 -5.27
CA ALA A 18 1.03 -10.28 -3.83
C ALA A 18 0.21 -9.18 -3.18
N ASN A 19 0.01 -9.29 -1.88
CA ASN A 19 -0.56 -8.22 -1.08
C ASN A 19 0.56 -7.61 -0.23
N PHE A 20 0.74 -6.29 -0.30
CA PHE A 20 1.64 -5.54 0.58
C PHE A 20 0.83 -4.81 1.65
N LEU A 21 1.23 -4.98 2.90
CA LEU A 21 0.72 -4.20 4.01
C LEU A 21 1.73 -3.13 4.43
N VAL A 22 1.26 -1.90 4.60
CA VAL A 22 2.04 -0.82 5.22
C VAL A 22 1.26 -0.17 6.35
N TRP A 23 1.75 -0.38 7.57
CA TRP A 23 1.17 0.15 8.82
C TRP A 23 1.28 1.67 8.99
N SER A 24 2.08 2.34 8.15
CA SER A 24 2.40 3.77 8.26
C SER A 24 2.03 4.55 7.00
N GLY A 25 0.90 4.25 6.36
CA GLY A 25 0.50 4.87 5.08
C GLY A 25 0.42 6.39 5.11
N SER A 26 0.11 6.99 6.26
CA SER A 26 0.03 8.46 6.41
C SER A 26 1.38 9.18 6.44
N THR A 27 2.50 8.46 6.54
CA THR A 27 3.85 9.04 6.52
C THR A 27 4.32 9.33 5.09
N SER A 28 5.32 10.20 4.92
CA SER A 28 5.90 10.49 3.59
C SER A 28 6.39 9.23 2.87
N VAL A 29 7.02 8.31 3.60
CA VAL A 29 7.48 7.02 3.07
C VAL A 29 6.29 6.12 2.71
N GLY A 30 5.26 6.05 3.57
CA GLY A 30 4.05 5.28 3.29
C GLY A 30 3.30 5.76 2.05
N GLN A 31 3.20 7.07 1.85
CA GLN A 31 2.59 7.67 0.65
C GLN A 31 3.36 7.36 -0.63
N CYS A 32 4.70 7.36 -0.57
CA CYS A 32 5.54 6.92 -1.68
C CYS A 32 5.36 5.41 -1.97
N ALA A 33 5.27 4.58 -0.93
CA ALA A 33 5.07 3.15 -1.06
C ALA A 33 3.72 2.81 -1.71
N ILE A 34 2.64 3.51 -1.37
CA ILE A 34 1.32 3.36 -2.00
C ILE A 34 1.40 3.57 -3.52
N GLN A 35 2.01 4.68 -3.93
CA GLN A 35 2.09 5.04 -5.35
C GLN A 35 2.99 4.09 -6.15
N LEU A 36 4.05 3.58 -5.52
CA LEU A 36 4.91 2.56 -6.09
C LEU A 36 4.16 1.23 -6.26
N ALA A 37 3.43 0.79 -5.24
CA ALA A 37 2.63 -0.43 -5.28
C ALA A 37 1.56 -0.38 -6.37
N LYS A 38 0.90 0.78 -6.53
CA LYS A 38 -0.07 1.00 -7.60
C LYS A 38 0.57 0.87 -8.98
N SER A 39 1.78 1.39 -9.15
CA SER A 39 2.52 1.35 -10.41
C SER A 39 2.93 -0.07 -10.84
N ILE A 40 2.96 -1.04 -9.92
CA ILE A 40 3.28 -2.45 -10.20
C ILE A 40 2.04 -3.37 -10.11
N ALA A 41 0.83 -2.79 -10.07
CA ALA A 41 -0.45 -3.50 -10.01
C ALA A 41 -0.55 -4.50 -8.84
N CYS A 42 0.01 -4.14 -7.69
CA CYS A 42 0.00 -4.95 -6.49
C CYS A 42 -1.09 -4.47 -5.52
N PHE A 43 -1.68 -5.39 -4.76
CA PHE A 43 -2.77 -5.06 -3.85
C PHE A 43 -2.19 -4.46 -2.56
N PHE A 44 -2.54 -3.20 -2.29
CA PHE A 44 -1.93 -2.43 -1.21
C PHE A 44 -2.91 -2.19 -0.08
N ILE A 45 -2.58 -2.73 1.10
CA ILE A 45 -3.31 -2.57 2.34
C ILE A 45 -2.56 -1.57 3.21
N THR A 46 -3.26 -0.61 3.80
CA THR A 46 -2.65 0.31 4.75
C THR A 46 -3.48 0.51 6.00
N ALA A 47 -2.81 0.83 7.10
CA ALA A 47 -3.45 1.23 8.35
C ALA A 47 -3.20 2.72 8.59
N ALA A 48 -4.25 3.48 8.87
CA ALA A 48 -4.20 4.92 9.13
C ALA A 48 -5.47 5.37 9.87
N SER A 49 -5.47 6.58 10.43
CA SER A 49 -6.70 7.12 11.02
C SER A 49 -7.80 7.30 9.95
N PRO A 50 -9.10 7.14 10.30
CA PRO A 50 -10.20 7.22 9.33
C PRO A 50 -10.20 8.50 8.50
N ALA A 51 -9.82 9.63 9.12
CA ALA A 51 -9.71 10.93 8.46
C ALA A 51 -8.71 10.97 7.28
N ARG A 52 -7.80 10.00 7.17
CA ARG A 52 -6.81 9.89 6.09
C ARG A 52 -7.17 8.83 5.05
N HIS A 53 -8.21 8.03 5.27
CA HIS A 53 -8.53 6.89 4.40
C HIS A 53 -8.82 7.32 2.97
N ASP A 54 -9.63 8.36 2.77
CA ASP A 54 -9.97 8.86 1.43
C ASP A 54 -8.75 9.38 0.68
N TYR A 55 -7.85 10.07 1.39
CA TYR A 55 -6.59 10.54 0.83
C TYR A 55 -5.68 9.37 0.38
N LEU A 56 -5.52 8.35 1.22
CA LEU A 56 -4.66 7.20 0.92
C LEU A 56 -5.23 6.32 -0.20
N LYS A 57 -6.56 6.18 -0.28
CA LYS A 57 -7.23 5.55 -1.42
C LYS A 57 -6.99 6.33 -2.71
N GLY A 58 -7.04 7.66 -2.65
CA GLY A 58 -6.71 8.53 -3.78
C GLY A 58 -5.27 8.36 -4.29
N LEU A 59 -4.32 8.00 -3.42
CA LEU A 59 -2.94 7.68 -3.81
C LEU A 59 -2.77 6.29 -4.44
N GLY A 60 -3.76 5.40 -4.28
CA GLY A 60 -3.74 4.06 -4.85
C GLY A 60 -3.80 2.91 -3.84
N ALA A 61 -4.11 3.15 -2.56
CA ALA A 61 -4.36 2.08 -1.59
C ALA A 61 -5.69 1.38 -1.90
N ASP A 62 -5.70 0.05 -1.94
CA ASP A 62 -6.91 -0.73 -2.19
C ASP A 62 -7.78 -0.85 -0.94
N VAL A 63 -7.16 -1.03 0.23
CA VAL A 63 -7.86 -1.13 1.52
C VAL A 63 -7.14 -0.29 2.57
N CYS A 64 -7.93 0.51 3.30
CA CYS A 64 -7.47 1.27 4.46
C CYS A 64 -8.18 0.76 5.71
N PHE A 65 -7.42 0.42 6.75
CA PHE A 65 -7.94 0.06 8.06
C PHE A 65 -7.64 1.13 9.09
N ASP A 66 -8.48 1.25 10.12
CA ASP A 66 -8.15 2.05 11.29
C ASP A 66 -7.15 1.28 12.16
N TYR A 67 -5.96 1.84 12.37
CA TYR A 67 -4.94 1.22 13.23
C TYR A 67 -5.36 1.16 14.70
N LYS A 68 -6.34 1.98 15.12
CA LYS A 68 -6.91 1.97 16.47
C LYS A 68 -7.93 0.87 16.68
N ASP A 69 -8.37 0.19 15.62
CA ASP A 69 -9.29 -0.92 15.74
C ASP A 69 -8.57 -2.13 16.36
N PRO A 70 -9.03 -2.64 17.52
CA PRO A 70 -8.42 -3.82 18.15
C PRO A 70 -8.47 -5.07 17.26
N TYR A 71 -9.35 -5.10 16.25
CA TYR A 71 -9.49 -6.17 15.28
C TYR A 71 -8.83 -5.86 13.93
N VAL A 72 -7.96 -4.85 13.85
CA VAL A 72 -7.28 -4.48 12.59
C VAL A 72 -6.45 -5.63 12.01
N VAL A 73 -5.70 -6.36 12.85
CA VAL A 73 -4.86 -7.49 12.43
C VAL A 73 -5.69 -8.62 11.80
N PRO A 74 -6.75 -9.15 12.45
CA PRO A 74 -7.58 -10.19 11.83
C PRO A 74 -8.30 -9.70 10.56
N LYS A 75 -8.75 -8.44 10.51
CA LYS A 75 -9.34 -7.85 9.31
C LYS A 75 -8.37 -7.77 8.13
N ILE A 76 -7.11 -7.40 8.39
CA ILE A 76 -6.04 -7.38 7.39
C ILE A 76 -5.78 -8.78 6.84
N LYS A 77 -5.65 -9.79 7.72
CA LYS A 77 -5.43 -11.18 7.29
C LYS A 77 -6.55 -11.69 6.40
N GLN A 78 -7.80 -11.39 6.76
CA GLN A 78 -8.97 -11.75 5.96
C GLN A 78 -8.97 -11.04 4.60
N ALA A 79 -8.66 -9.74 4.55
CA ALA A 79 -8.58 -8.97 3.32
C ALA A 79 -7.44 -9.45 2.40
N ALA A 80 -6.33 -9.89 2.98
CA ALA A 80 -5.18 -10.41 2.25
C ALA A 80 -5.34 -11.86 1.77
N LYS A 81 -6.44 -12.57 2.09
CA LYS A 81 -6.69 -13.97 1.70
C LYS A 81 -5.46 -14.89 1.89
N ASP A 82 -4.71 -14.70 2.98
CA ASP A 82 -3.44 -15.39 3.29
C ASP A 82 -2.28 -15.23 2.28
N ASN A 83 -2.39 -14.34 1.29
CA ASN A 83 -1.32 -14.02 0.32
C ASN A 83 -0.60 -12.70 0.67
N LEU A 84 -0.25 -12.52 1.95
CA LEU A 84 0.54 -11.39 2.43
C LEU A 84 2.02 -11.69 2.19
N ALA A 85 2.62 -11.06 1.18
CA ALA A 85 4.04 -11.28 0.90
C ALA A 85 4.96 -10.52 1.87
N TYR A 86 4.48 -9.41 2.44
CA TYR A 86 5.26 -8.57 3.35
C TYR A 86 4.35 -7.80 4.31
N ALA A 87 4.73 -7.76 5.59
CA ALA A 87 4.04 -7.05 6.68
C ALA A 87 5.01 -6.21 7.50
#